data_AF-A0A497QFS7-F1
#
_entry.id   AF-A0A497QFS7-F1
#
_cell.length_a   1.000
_cell.length_b   1.000
_cell.length_c   1.000
_cell.angle_alpha   90.00
_cell.angle_beta   90.00
_cell.angle_gamma   90.00
#
_symmetry.space_group_name_H-M   'P 1'
#
loop_
_entity.id
_entity.type
_entity.pdbx_description
1 polymer ?
#
loop_
_entity_poly.entity_id
_entity_poly.type
_entity_poly.pdbx_seq_one_letter_code
_entity_poly.pdbx_strand_id
1 'polypeptide(L)'
;MSIDWQKIKEKPDKAHKVLGQTLLDQRGKINDLENNLQKTTQALNKNMTELASANNQIETLNKNIGELQNSITAKDSEIQTLNQNFQQIQSEHDQLQQSFNLLLNEKNELEKAKTELETAKTTLEEQKNTLEQAKSTLEQEVITLRNNLTTVQNEAESQKQKVIDLQAEINSLNDQISHQKQEMVSLQGTIDQKNQQIGEMTTTIAQLEGRINELTGTIESKGSELQGMVSQKDNMIKELNIKVEELTKELEEKKSEIAQYSSKVQDMEMRLADNSQDVKIQELTAKVAELEEKLSSKEIKMEEYESKIAELEPPVPEVHDYNLDSRIICPMCNSTEIVDFEDKTKVLSYVGHVPLYAKKKRCKKCGYEFS
;
A
#
# COMPACT_ATOMS: atom_id res chain seq x y z
N MET A 1 120.34 89.35 164.29
CA MET A 1 120.43 88.16 165.17
C MET A 1 121.51 87.26 164.59
N SER A 2 122.50 86.73 165.31
CA SER A 2 123.03 87.07 166.64
C SER A 2 124.51 87.45 166.45
N ILE A 3 125.00 88.50 167.11
CA ILE A 3 126.41 88.92 166.93
C ILE A 3 127.28 88.11 167.90
N ASP A 4 128.22 87.35 167.35
CA ASP A 4 129.23 86.59 168.09
C ASP A 4 130.32 87.54 168.62
N TRP A 5 130.16 87.98 169.86
CA TRP A 5 131.02 88.97 170.49
C TRP A 5 132.45 88.47 170.79
N GLN A 6 132.75 87.16 170.69
CA GLN A 6 134.09 86.65 170.98
C GLN A 6 135.12 86.89 169.85
N LYS A 7 134.71 87.41 168.69
CA LYS A 7 135.63 87.77 167.58
C LYS A 7 135.84 89.27 167.37
N ILE A 8 135.25 90.12 168.22
CA ILE A 8 135.33 91.58 168.05
C ILE A 8 136.55 92.12 168.81
N LYS A 9 137.48 92.73 168.06
CA LYS A 9 138.80 93.16 168.59
C LYS A 9 138.78 94.38 169.50
N GLU A 10 137.70 95.17 169.57
CA GLU A 10 137.61 96.39 170.40
C GLU A 10 136.16 96.81 170.74
N LYS A 11 135.97 97.57 171.84
CA LYS A 11 134.65 98.01 172.35
C LYS A 11 133.99 99.12 171.51
N PRO A 12 132.64 99.14 171.41
CA PRO A 12 131.90 100.09 170.58
C PRO A 12 131.84 101.53 171.12
N ASP A 13 132.02 101.75 172.42
CA ASP A 13 131.82 103.07 173.07
C ASP A 13 133.06 103.97 173.07
N LYS A 14 134.15 103.53 172.42
CA LYS A 14 135.40 104.28 172.30
C LYS A 14 135.25 105.29 171.16
N ALA A 15 135.58 106.56 171.38
CA ALA A 15 135.55 107.59 170.34
C ALA A 15 136.63 107.31 169.27
N HIS A 16 136.25 106.61 168.19
CA HIS A 16 137.13 106.33 167.07
C HIS A 16 137.21 107.59 166.18
N LYS A 17 138.41 108.11 165.93
CA LYS A 17 138.64 109.15 164.93
C LYS A 17 138.46 108.55 163.53
N VAL A 18 137.23 108.50 163.06
CA VAL A 18 136.94 108.22 161.65
C VAL A 18 137.31 109.48 160.86
N LEU A 19 138.24 109.37 159.91
CA LEU A 19 138.53 110.45 158.97
C LEU A 19 137.23 110.78 158.23
N GLY A 20 136.87 112.07 158.15
CA GLY A 20 135.64 112.49 157.45
C GLY A 20 135.57 111.98 156.01
N GLN A 21 136.73 111.77 155.39
CA GLN A 21 136.89 111.15 154.08
C GLN A 21 136.40 109.69 154.03
N THR A 22 136.56 108.89 155.08
CA THR A 22 136.04 107.51 155.13
C THR A 22 134.52 107.48 155.23
N LEU A 23 133.92 108.43 155.95
CA LEU A 23 132.46 108.62 155.99
C LEU A 23 131.92 109.17 154.66
N LEU A 24 132.69 110.01 153.97
CA LEU A 24 132.37 110.47 152.61
C LEU A 24 132.47 109.34 151.58
N ASP A 25 133.48 108.46 151.66
CA ASP A 25 133.59 107.27 150.80
C ASP A 25 132.45 106.27 151.04
N GLN A 26 132.07 106.06 152.30
CA GLN A 26 130.90 105.24 152.63
C GLN A 26 129.60 105.89 152.14
N ARG A 27 129.46 107.22 152.26
CA ARG A 27 128.33 107.96 151.69
C ARG A 27 128.31 107.92 150.16
N GLY A 28 129.47 107.94 149.50
CA GLY A 28 129.62 107.71 148.07
C GLY A 28 129.12 106.33 147.67
N LYS A 29 129.58 105.28 148.36
CA LYS A 29 129.09 103.90 148.16
C LYS A 29 127.59 103.75 148.44
N ILE A 30 127.05 104.44 149.45
CA ILE A 30 125.61 104.46 149.72
C ILE A 30 124.88 105.14 148.58
N ASN A 31 125.30 106.32 148.13
CA ASN A 31 124.73 107.00 146.95
C ASN A 31 124.83 106.13 145.69
N ASP A 32 125.94 105.41 145.47
CA ASP A 32 126.11 104.50 144.33
C ASP A 32 125.18 103.28 144.43
N LEU A 33 125.01 102.72 145.63
CA LEU A 33 124.07 101.64 145.89
C LEU A 33 122.62 102.10 145.77
N GLU A 34 122.29 103.31 146.21
CA GLU A 34 120.97 103.94 146.05
C GLU A 34 120.68 104.22 144.57
N ASN A 35 121.64 104.78 143.81
CA ASN A 35 121.53 104.96 142.37
C ASN A 35 121.38 103.62 141.62
N ASN A 36 122.13 102.58 142.01
CA ASN A 36 122.02 101.26 141.41
C ASN A 36 120.71 100.57 141.79
N LEU A 37 120.24 100.72 143.03
CA LEU A 37 118.93 100.24 143.47
C LEU A 37 117.82 100.96 142.69
N GLN A 38 117.90 102.27 142.52
CA GLN A 38 116.94 103.05 141.72
C GLN A 38 116.94 102.59 140.25
N LYS A 39 118.11 102.41 139.62
CA LYS A 39 118.22 101.86 138.26
C LYS A 39 117.63 100.45 138.16
N THR A 40 117.89 99.59 139.15
CA THR A 40 117.37 98.22 139.19
C THR A 40 115.85 98.21 139.40
N THR A 41 115.32 99.08 140.26
CA THR A 41 113.86 99.27 140.44
C THR A 41 113.21 99.83 139.18
N GLN A 42 113.84 100.77 138.48
CA GLN A 42 113.37 101.27 137.18
C GLN A 42 113.36 100.17 136.11
N ALA A 43 114.43 99.37 136.01
CA ALA A 43 114.50 98.23 135.11
C ALA A 43 113.48 97.14 135.45
N LEU A 44 113.28 96.85 136.74
CA LEU A 44 112.27 95.90 137.21
C LEU A 44 110.85 96.40 136.87
N ASN A 45 110.54 97.67 137.12
CA ASN A 45 109.26 98.27 136.76
C ASN A 45 109.03 98.24 135.24
N LYS A 46 110.06 98.54 134.43
CA LYS A 46 110.01 98.42 132.97
C LYS A 46 109.70 96.97 132.56
N ASN A 47 110.44 96.00 133.08
CA ASN A 47 110.23 94.58 132.80
C ASN A 47 108.85 94.10 133.28
N MET A 48 108.31 94.62 134.39
CA MET A 48 106.96 94.34 134.86
C MET A 48 105.90 94.90 133.90
N THR A 49 106.08 96.12 133.37
CA THR A 49 105.17 96.68 132.36
C THR A 49 105.25 95.95 131.02
N GLU A 50 106.44 95.50 130.60
CA GLU A 50 106.64 94.70 129.39
C GLU A 50 106.04 93.30 129.54
N LEU A 51 106.20 92.66 130.70
CA LEU A 51 105.57 91.37 131.01
C LEU A 51 104.04 91.47 131.07
N ALA A 52 103.49 92.54 131.67
CA ALA A 52 102.04 92.79 131.66
C ALA A 52 101.51 93.01 130.23
N SER A 53 102.24 93.76 129.40
CA SER A 53 101.93 93.93 127.97
C SER A 53 101.94 92.59 127.22
N ALA A 54 102.98 91.78 127.40
CA ALA A 54 103.12 90.47 126.78
C ALA A 54 102.00 89.50 127.24
N ASN A 55 101.63 89.52 128.53
CA ASN A 55 100.51 88.72 129.04
C ASN A 55 99.17 89.12 128.39
N ASN A 56 98.89 90.41 128.26
CA ASN A 56 97.69 90.91 127.57
C ASN A 56 97.68 90.52 126.08
N GLN A 57 98.85 90.51 125.42
CA GLN A 57 99.00 90.00 124.05
C GLN A 57 98.74 88.49 123.96
N ILE A 58 99.26 87.70 124.90
CA ILE A 58 99.00 86.25 124.98
C ILE A 58 97.52 85.97 125.20
N GLU A 59 96.85 86.70 126.10
CA GLU A 59 95.40 86.57 126.33
C GLU A 59 94.59 86.89 125.05
N THR A 60 94.96 87.96 124.35
CA THR A 60 94.35 88.32 123.05
C THR A 60 94.58 87.24 121.99
N LEU A 61 95.80 86.70 121.88
CA LEU A 61 96.12 85.62 120.95
C LEU A 61 95.36 84.33 121.30
N ASN A 62 95.23 83.98 122.57
CA ASN A 62 94.46 82.82 123.02
C ASN A 62 92.97 82.95 122.67
N LYS A 63 92.40 84.15 122.81
CA LYS A 63 91.03 84.45 122.36
C LYS A 63 90.89 84.25 120.84
N ASN A 64 91.81 84.81 120.06
CA ASN A 64 91.83 84.66 118.60
C ASN A 64 91.98 83.19 118.16
N ILE A 65 92.79 82.39 118.88
CA ILE A 65 92.94 80.95 118.65
C ILE A 65 91.61 80.23 118.89
N GLY A 66 90.90 80.54 119.98
CA GLY A 66 89.58 79.96 120.26
C GLY A 66 88.53 80.34 119.20
N GLU A 67 88.53 81.58 118.73
CA GLU A 67 87.65 82.04 117.64
C GLU A 67 87.95 81.32 116.31
N LEU A 68 89.23 81.12 115.98
CA LEU A 68 89.65 80.34 114.81
C LEU A 68 89.29 78.86 114.94
N GLN A 69 89.44 78.24 116.12
CA GLN A 69 89.03 76.86 116.38
C GLN A 69 87.52 76.65 116.20
N ASN A 70 86.70 77.59 116.69
CA ASN A 70 85.25 77.57 116.48
C ASN A 70 84.90 77.71 114.98
N SER A 71 85.60 78.58 114.26
CA SER A 71 85.43 78.77 112.81
C SER A 71 85.81 77.52 112.01
N ILE A 72 86.94 76.88 112.33
CA ILE A 72 87.36 75.59 111.74
C ILE A 72 86.29 74.52 112.00
N THR A 73 85.84 74.36 113.25
CA THR A 73 84.79 73.37 113.61
C THR A 73 83.49 73.59 112.82
N ALA A 74 83.10 74.85 112.61
CA ALA A 74 81.94 75.18 111.79
C ALA A 74 82.16 74.83 110.30
N LYS A 75 83.35 75.10 109.75
CA LYS A 75 83.70 74.73 108.37
C LYS A 75 83.84 73.23 108.15
N ASP A 76 84.36 72.48 109.11
CA ASP A 76 84.38 71.01 109.06
C ASP A 76 82.95 70.45 109.04
N SER A 77 82.03 71.05 109.80
CA SER A 77 80.61 70.69 109.80
C SER A 77 79.95 70.99 108.45
N GLU A 78 80.22 72.17 107.86
CA GLU A 78 79.76 72.51 106.50
C GLU A 78 80.31 71.52 105.43
N ILE A 79 81.59 71.15 105.52
CA ILE A 79 82.23 70.18 104.61
C ILE A 79 81.60 68.80 104.75
N GLN A 80 81.29 68.34 105.96
CA GLN A 80 80.58 67.07 106.17
C GLN A 80 79.19 67.09 105.52
N THR A 81 78.42 68.16 105.67
CA THR A 81 77.11 68.32 105.02
C THR A 81 77.24 68.35 103.49
N LEU A 82 78.22 69.07 102.94
CA LEU A 82 78.47 69.12 101.50
C LEU A 82 78.86 67.76 100.92
N ASN A 83 79.67 66.97 101.65
CA ASN A 83 80.04 65.62 101.24
C ASN A 83 78.84 64.65 101.24
N GLN A 84 77.95 64.75 102.23
CA GLN A 84 76.69 63.97 102.25
C GLN A 84 75.79 64.33 101.06
N ASN A 85 75.61 65.62 100.78
CA ASN A 85 74.83 66.10 99.65
C ASN A 85 75.45 65.64 98.31
N PHE A 86 76.78 65.67 98.17
CA PHE A 86 77.48 65.19 96.99
C PHE A 86 77.24 63.68 96.76
N GLN A 87 77.34 62.87 97.81
CA GLN A 87 77.06 61.43 97.74
C GLN A 87 75.60 61.14 97.35
N GLN A 88 74.64 61.91 97.85
CA GLN A 88 73.23 61.80 97.45
C GLN A 88 73.06 62.14 95.96
N ILE A 89 73.56 63.30 95.51
CA ILE A 89 73.47 63.73 94.10
C ILE A 89 74.14 62.71 93.16
N GLN A 90 75.26 62.11 93.57
CA GLN A 90 75.92 61.05 92.80
C GLN A 90 75.04 59.79 92.69
N SER A 91 74.37 59.38 93.76
CA SER A 91 73.43 58.25 93.72
C SER A 91 72.22 58.54 92.83
N GLU A 92 71.67 59.76 92.87
CA GLU A 92 70.56 60.20 92.02
C GLU A 92 70.98 60.26 90.53
N HIS A 93 72.19 60.73 90.23
CA HIS A 93 72.77 60.73 88.90
C HIS A 93 72.88 59.30 88.34
N ASP A 94 73.43 58.36 89.12
CA ASP A 94 73.64 56.98 88.67
C ASP A 94 72.30 56.25 88.43
N GLN A 95 71.28 56.54 89.25
CA GLN A 95 69.90 56.06 89.02
C GLN A 95 69.28 56.64 87.74
N LEU A 96 69.44 57.96 87.51
CA LEU A 96 68.93 58.61 86.31
C LEU A 96 69.62 58.10 85.04
N GLN A 97 70.94 57.85 85.10
CA GLN A 97 71.70 57.27 84.00
C GLN A 97 71.25 55.83 83.67
N GLN A 98 70.94 55.02 84.69
CA GLN A 98 70.34 53.68 84.48
C GLN A 98 68.96 53.78 83.81
N SER A 99 68.09 54.67 84.31
CA SER A 99 66.76 54.92 83.73
C SER A 99 66.83 55.39 82.26
N PHE A 100 67.77 56.30 81.95
CA PHE A 100 68.01 56.76 80.58
C PHE A 100 68.42 55.62 79.64
N ASN A 101 69.31 54.73 80.08
CA ASN A 101 69.74 53.58 79.28
C ASN A 101 68.60 52.57 79.03
N LEU A 102 67.69 52.38 79.99
CA LEU A 102 66.49 51.54 79.81
C LEU A 102 65.55 52.16 78.76
N LEU A 103 65.20 53.44 78.91
CA LEU A 103 64.35 54.17 77.96
C LEU A 103 64.96 54.21 76.54
N LEU A 104 66.28 54.30 76.41
CA LEU A 104 66.97 54.25 75.13
C LEU A 104 66.82 52.88 74.46
N ASN A 105 66.91 51.79 75.23
CA ASN A 105 66.68 50.44 74.71
C ASN A 105 65.22 50.22 74.30
N GLU A 106 64.26 50.61 75.14
CA GLU A 106 62.81 50.54 74.82
C GLU A 106 62.47 51.30 73.54
N LYS A 107 63.02 52.51 73.36
CA LYS A 107 62.88 53.29 72.12
C LYS A 107 63.40 52.53 70.90
N ASN A 108 64.56 51.88 71.01
CA ASN A 108 65.18 51.15 69.90
C ASN A 108 64.35 49.92 69.50
N GLU A 109 63.80 49.17 70.46
CA GLU A 109 62.90 48.05 70.16
C GLU A 109 61.55 48.52 69.57
N LEU A 110 61.01 49.66 70.04
CA LEU A 110 59.78 50.23 69.49
C LEU A 110 59.96 50.70 68.04
N GLU A 111 61.11 51.26 67.68
CA GLU A 111 61.39 51.64 66.29
C GLU A 111 61.56 50.40 65.38
N LYS A 112 62.16 49.30 65.86
CA LYS A 112 62.18 48.01 65.13
C LYS A 112 60.76 47.49 64.88
N ALA A 113 59.96 47.36 65.94
CA ALA A 113 58.58 46.86 65.84
C ALA A 113 57.72 47.72 64.89
N LYS A 114 57.94 49.03 64.85
CA LYS A 114 57.34 49.96 63.89
C LYS A 114 57.76 49.68 62.44
N THR A 115 59.04 49.39 62.19
CA THR A 115 59.50 49.00 60.84
C THR A 115 58.92 47.65 60.39
N GLU A 116 58.79 46.68 61.29
CA GLU A 116 58.15 45.38 61.03
C GLU A 116 56.64 45.52 60.76
N LEU A 117 55.97 46.45 61.45
CA LEU A 117 54.55 46.73 61.22
C LEU A 117 54.30 47.37 59.85
N GLU A 118 55.15 48.30 59.40
CA GLU A 118 55.02 48.92 58.08
C GLU A 118 55.35 47.92 56.95
N THR A 119 56.33 47.03 57.10
CA THR A 119 56.57 45.97 56.10
C THR A 119 55.39 44.99 56.03
N ALA A 120 54.88 44.51 57.16
CA ALA A 120 53.71 43.64 57.21
C ALA A 120 52.47 44.29 56.55
N LYS A 121 52.27 45.59 56.77
CA LYS A 121 51.21 46.39 56.14
C LYS A 121 51.38 46.51 54.63
N THR A 122 52.60 46.71 54.11
CA THR A 122 52.83 46.69 52.65
C THR A 122 52.52 45.32 52.03
N THR A 123 52.97 44.22 52.64
CA THR A 123 52.66 42.87 52.17
C THR A 123 51.16 42.55 52.20
N LEU A 124 50.42 43.03 53.20
CA LEU A 124 48.97 42.84 53.27
C LEU A 124 48.23 43.57 52.15
N GLU A 125 48.66 44.79 51.80
CA GLU A 125 48.08 45.55 50.68
C GLU A 125 48.42 44.92 49.32
N GLU A 126 49.62 44.36 49.14
CA GLU A 126 49.97 43.55 47.97
C GLU A 126 49.07 42.31 47.83
N GLN A 127 48.91 41.53 48.90
CA GLN A 127 48.04 40.34 48.93
C GLN A 127 46.58 40.68 48.60
N LYS A 128 46.07 41.78 49.15
CA LYS A 128 44.73 42.31 48.86
C LYS A 128 44.55 42.65 47.38
N ASN A 129 45.54 43.29 46.76
CA ASN A 129 45.51 43.62 45.33
C ASN A 129 45.54 42.35 44.46
N THR A 130 46.36 41.35 44.81
CA THR A 130 46.34 40.03 44.12
C THR A 130 44.99 39.33 44.25
N LEU A 131 44.36 39.38 45.42
CA LEU A 131 43.06 38.74 45.65
C LEU A 131 41.94 39.40 44.83
N GLU A 132 41.91 40.74 44.73
CA GLU A 132 40.92 41.45 43.93
C GLU A 132 41.10 41.20 42.42
N GLN A 133 42.34 41.05 41.95
CA GLN A 133 42.63 40.60 40.58
C GLN A 133 42.12 39.17 40.33
N ALA A 134 42.42 38.22 41.23
CA ALA A 134 41.96 36.84 41.10
C ALA A 134 40.43 36.73 41.11
N LYS A 135 39.76 37.50 41.96
CA LYS A 135 38.30 37.63 42.01
C LYS A 135 37.73 38.15 40.67
N SER A 136 38.31 39.21 40.12
CA SER A 136 37.89 39.76 38.81
C SER A 136 38.01 38.71 37.68
N THR A 137 39.11 37.94 37.65
CA THR A 137 39.28 36.82 36.71
C THR A 137 38.19 35.76 36.87
N LEU A 138 37.91 35.32 38.10
CA LEU A 138 36.85 34.34 38.38
C LEU A 138 35.45 34.85 37.99
N GLU A 139 35.17 36.15 38.18
CA GLU A 139 33.91 36.76 37.73
C GLU A 139 33.77 36.71 36.19
N GLN A 140 34.84 36.94 35.42
CA GLN A 140 34.83 36.81 33.95
C GLN A 140 34.70 35.35 33.48
N GLU A 141 35.35 34.40 34.16
CA GLU A 141 35.19 32.96 33.88
C GLU A 141 33.74 32.52 34.10
N VAL A 142 33.11 32.95 35.20
CA VAL A 142 31.70 32.66 35.50
C VAL A 142 30.75 33.26 34.45
N ILE A 143 31.02 34.47 33.94
CA ILE A 143 30.26 35.05 32.82
C ILE A 143 30.41 34.19 31.56
N THR A 144 31.64 33.78 31.24
CA THR A 144 31.95 32.94 30.06
C THR A 144 31.24 31.58 30.13
N LEU A 145 31.28 30.93 31.30
CA LEU A 145 30.60 29.65 31.52
C LEU A 145 29.07 29.76 31.41
N ARG A 146 28.47 30.86 31.89
CA ARG A 146 27.02 31.13 31.72
C ARG A 146 26.63 31.31 30.25
N ASN A 147 27.45 32.01 29.46
CA ASN A 147 27.21 32.18 28.03
C ASN A 147 27.29 30.83 27.30
N ASN A 148 28.33 30.03 27.57
CA ASN A 148 28.49 28.70 26.99
C ASN A 148 27.33 27.76 27.36
N LEU A 149 26.88 27.77 28.62
CA LEU A 149 25.71 27.01 29.07
C LEU A 149 24.45 27.41 28.30
N THR A 150 24.23 28.71 28.08
CA THR A 150 23.08 29.22 27.31
C THR A 150 23.12 28.75 25.86
N THR A 151 24.30 28.77 25.22
CA THR A 151 24.48 28.25 23.86
C THR A 151 24.13 26.75 23.78
N VAL A 152 24.68 25.93 24.67
CA VAL A 152 24.43 24.48 24.69
C VAL A 152 22.96 24.16 24.98
N GLN A 153 22.28 24.95 25.82
CA GLN A 153 20.83 24.82 26.06
C GLN A 153 20.01 25.09 24.78
N ASN A 154 20.35 26.14 24.03
CA ASN A 154 19.68 26.46 22.77
C ASN A 154 19.92 25.39 21.69
N GLU A 155 21.15 24.86 21.60
CA GLU A 155 21.48 23.74 20.71
C GLU A 155 20.71 22.47 21.07
N ALA A 156 20.62 22.15 22.36
CA ALA A 156 19.87 20.98 22.84
C ALA A 156 18.37 21.06 22.48
N GLU A 157 17.73 22.21 22.68
CA GLU A 157 16.32 22.39 22.31
C GLU A 157 16.11 22.36 20.79
N SER A 158 17.06 22.88 19.99
CA SER A 158 17.04 22.76 18.53
C SER A 158 17.12 21.31 18.06
N GLN A 159 18.00 20.49 18.66
CA GLN A 159 18.10 19.07 18.32
C GLN A 159 16.85 18.29 18.76
N LYS A 160 16.27 18.62 19.92
CA LYS A 160 15.01 18.05 20.40
C LYS A 160 13.85 18.34 19.44
N GLN A 161 13.76 19.54 18.88
CA GLN A 161 12.76 19.84 17.84
C GLN A 161 12.97 19.00 16.59
N LYS A 162 14.21 18.85 16.08
CA LYS A 162 14.50 17.99 14.92
C LYS A 162 14.10 16.53 15.15
N VAL A 163 14.26 16.01 16.37
CA VAL A 163 13.80 14.65 16.72
C VAL A 163 12.28 14.54 16.66
N ILE A 164 11.54 15.56 17.11
CA ILE A 164 10.07 15.62 16.97
C ILE A 164 9.66 15.65 15.50
N ASP A 165 10.32 16.48 14.69
CA ASP A 165 10.03 16.62 13.25
C ASP A 165 10.29 15.31 12.49
N LEU A 166 11.43 14.67 12.72
CA LEU A 166 11.77 13.36 12.13
C LEU A 166 10.82 12.25 12.59
N GLN A 167 10.35 12.28 13.85
CA GLN A 167 9.37 11.31 14.35
C GLN A 167 8.01 11.48 13.66
N ALA A 168 7.60 12.72 13.34
CA ALA A 168 6.39 12.99 12.57
C ALA A 168 6.53 12.53 11.10
N GLU A 169 7.70 12.74 10.48
CA GLU A 169 8.00 12.24 9.13
C GLU A 169 7.96 10.69 9.07
N ILE A 170 8.58 10.01 10.04
CA ILE A 170 8.54 8.54 10.16
C ILE A 170 7.09 8.04 10.27
N ASN A 171 6.23 8.71 11.05
CA ASN A 171 4.83 8.32 11.19
C ASN A 171 4.08 8.47 9.85
N SER A 172 4.26 9.60 9.15
CA SER A 172 3.69 9.85 7.81
C SER A 172 4.14 8.80 6.78
N LEU A 173 5.42 8.42 6.78
CA LEU A 173 5.95 7.39 5.89
C LEU A 173 5.37 5.99 6.21
N ASN A 174 5.18 5.66 7.48
CA ASN A 174 4.54 4.41 7.89
C ASN A 174 3.06 4.33 7.43
N ASP A 175 2.32 5.44 7.52
CA ASP A 175 0.94 5.52 7.03
C ASP A 175 0.88 5.35 5.49
N GLN A 176 1.80 5.96 4.75
CA GLN A 176 1.92 5.78 3.30
C GLN A 176 2.25 4.33 2.91
N ILE A 177 3.20 3.69 3.61
CA ILE A 177 3.55 2.27 3.41
C ILE A 177 2.33 1.37 3.70
N SER A 178 1.57 1.66 4.75
CA SER A 178 0.33 0.93 5.09
C SER A 178 -0.71 1.04 3.97
N HIS A 179 -0.92 2.25 3.44
CA HIS A 179 -1.85 2.50 2.34
C HIS A 179 -1.44 1.78 1.04
N GLN A 180 -0.18 1.91 0.62
CA GLN A 180 0.36 1.21 -0.56
C GLN A 180 0.26 -0.32 -0.42
N LYS A 181 0.45 -0.86 0.79
CA LYS A 181 0.29 -2.29 1.06
C LYS A 181 -1.17 -2.75 0.92
N GLN A 182 -2.15 -1.94 1.32
CA GLN A 182 -3.57 -2.22 1.09
C GLN A 182 -3.92 -2.16 -0.40
N GLU A 183 -3.40 -1.18 -1.13
CA GLU A 183 -3.58 -1.06 -2.59
C GLU A 183 -3.01 -2.27 -3.34
N MET A 184 -1.80 -2.72 -2.98
CA MET A 184 -1.22 -3.95 -3.54
C MET A 184 -2.10 -5.19 -3.33
N VAL A 185 -2.70 -5.36 -2.14
CA VAL A 185 -3.63 -6.47 -1.85
C VAL A 185 -4.90 -6.38 -2.71
N SER A 186 -5.44 -5.17 -2.90
CA SER A 186 -6.60 -4.94 -3.77
C SER A 186 -6.31 -5.24 -5.24
N LEU A 187 -5.13 -4.82 -5.73
CA LEU A 187 -4.67 -5.11 -7.09
C LEU A 187 -4.44 -6.61 -7.30
N GLN A 188 -3.85 -7.31 -6.32
CA GLN A 188 -3.68 -8.77 -6.38
C GLN A 188 -5.03 -9.49 -6.48
N GLY A 189 -6.00 -9.13 -5.63
CA GLY A 189 -7.35 -9.70 -5.71
C GLY A 189 -8.04 -9.44 -7.06
N THR A 190 -7.76 -8.30 -7.69
CA THR A 190 -8.25 -7.98 -9.04
C THR A 190 -7.58 -8.86 -10.11
N ILE A 191 -6.28 -9.12 -9.99
CA ILE A 191 -5.53 -10.04 -10.87
C ILE A 191 -6.09 -11.46 -10.75
N ASP A 192 -6.32 -11.94 -9.52
CA ASP A 192 -6.83 -13.29 -9.27
C ASP A 192 -8.23 -13.48 -9.89
N GLN A 193 -9.13 -12.49 -9.73
CA GLN A 193 -10.44 -12.47 -10.39
C GLN A 193 -10.33 -12.49 -11.92
N LYS A 194 -9.38 -11.73 -12.49
CA LYS A 194 -9.16 -11.70 -13.95
C LYS A 194 -8.63 -13.03 -14.46
N ASN A 195 -7.73 -13.68 -13.74
CA ASN A 195 -7.22 -15.01 -14.07
C ASN A 195 -8.34 -16.08 -14.02
N GLN A 196 -9.25 -16.00 -13.05
CA GLN A 196 -10.44 -16.87 -13.02
C GLN A 196 -11.32 -16.66 -14.27
N GLN A 197 -11.63 -15.41 -14.61
CA GLN A 197 -12.42 -15.08 -15.81
C GLN A 197 -11.76 -15.60 -17.11
N ILE A 198 -10.43 -15.52 -17.21
CA ILE A 198 -9.68 -16.09 -18.33
C ILE A 198 -9.85 -17.62 -18.38
N GLY A 199 -9.73 -18.33 -17.25
CA GLY A 199 -9.91 -19.78 -17.19
C GLY A 199 -11.33 -20.24 -17.58
N GLU A 200 -12.36 -19.49 -17.16
CA GLU A 200 -13.76 -19.72 -17.56
C GLU A 200 -13.96 -19.50 -19.07
N MET A 201 -13.38 -18.45 -19.64
CA MET A 201 -13.39 -18.19 -21.08
C MET A 201 -12.64 -19.28 -21.87
N THR A 202 -11.44 -19.70 -21.43
CA THR A 202 -10.68 -20.80 -22.06
C THR A 202 -11.48 -22.11 -22.07
N THR A 203 -12.16 -22.43 -20.96
CA THR A 203 -13.02 -23.62 -20.87
C THR A 203 -14.19 -23.53 -21.86
N THR A 204 -14.80 -22.35 -21.98
CA THR A 204 -15.90 -22.09 -22.93
C THR A 204 -15.44 -22.23 -24.38
N ILE A 205 -14.24 -21.74 -24.72
CA ILE A 205 -13.64 -21.89 -26.06
C ILE A 205 -13.46 -23.37 -26.40
N ALA A 206 -12.85 -24.16 -25.50
CA ALA A 206 -12.65 -25.59 -25.72
C ALA A 206 -13.98 -26.37 -25.92
N GLN A 207 -15.04 -25.98 -25.21
CA GLN A 207 -16.38 -26.55 -25.42
C GLN A 207 -16.98 -26.18 -26.78
N LEU A 208 -16.78 -24.95 -27.25
CA LEU A 208 -17.23 -24.52 -28.58
C LEU A 208 -16.46 -25.21 -29.70
N GLU A 209 -15.14 -25.37 -29.56
CA GLU A 209 -14.30 -26.14 -30.48
C GLU A 209 -14.75 -27.61 -30.56
N GLY A 210 -15.05 -28.23 -29.42
CA GLY A 210 -15.62 -29.59 -29.37
C GLY A 210 -16.93 -29.70 -30.16
N ARG A 211 -17.86 -28.77 -29.95
CA ARG A 211 -19.14 -28.72 -30.69
C ARG A 211 -18.97 -28.46 -32.18
N ILE A 212 -17.98 -27.66 -32.58
CA ILE A 212 -17.65 -27.43 -34.00
C ILE A 212 -17.17 -28.74 -34.65
N ASN A 213 -16.36 -29.53 -33.96
CA ASN A 213 -15.89 -30.82 -34.47
C ASN A 213 -17.03 -31.84 -34.58
N GLU A 214 -17.92 -31.93 -33.58
CA GLU A 214 -19.13 -32.79 -33.62
C GLU A 214 -20.06 -32.44 -34.78
N LEU A 215 -20.33 -31.13 -34.98
CA LEU A 215 -21.16 -30.65 -36.08
C LEU A 215 -20.51 -30.92 -37.44
N THR A 216 -19.20 -30.71 -37.57
CA THR A 216 -18.43 -31.01 -38.79
C THR A 216 -18.55 -32.49 -39.16
N GLY A 217 -18.28 -33.41 -38.22
CA GLY A 217 -18.41 -34.85 -38.47
C GLY A 217 -19.85 -35.29 -38.79
N THR A 218 -20.85 -34.61 -38.22
CA THR A 218 -22.27 -34.82 -38.55
C THR A 218 -22.58 -34.40 -40.00
N ILE A 219 -22.03 -33.26 -40.44
CA ILE A 219 -22.18 -32.76 -41.82
C ILE A 219 -21.50 -33.71 -42.81
N GLU A 220 -20.28 -34.18 -42.53
CA GLU A 220 -19.56 -35.15 -43.37
C GLU A 220 -20.29 -36.50 -43.49
N SER A 221 -20.83 -37.01 -42.37
CA SER A 221 -21.65 -38.21 -42.34
C SER A 221 -22.93 -38.04 -43.18
N LYS A 222 -23.66 -36.94 -43.02
CA LYS A 222 -24.87 -36.65 -43.81
C LYS A 222 -24.57 -36.41 -45.28
N GLY A 223 -23.44 -35.78 -45.61
CA GLY A 223 -22.97 -35.63 -46.98
C GLY A 223 -22.69 -36.98 -47.64
N SER A 224 -22.04 -37.90 -46.92
CA SER A 224 -21.76 -39.26 -47.39
C SER A 224 -23.04 -40.09 -47.60
N GLU A 225 -24.01 -39.97 -46.69
CA GLU A 225 -25.33 -40.60 -46.82
C GLU A 225 -26.08 -40.08 -48.06
N LEU A 226 -26.11 -38.76 -48.26
CA LEU A 226 -26.70 -38.15 -49.45
C LEU A 226 -26.00 -38.57 -50.74
N GLN A 227 -24.67 -38.61 -50.76
CA GLN A 227 -23.87 -39.09 -51.90
C GLN A 227 -24.23 -40.55 -52.26
N GLY A 228 -24.41 -41.40 -51.24
CA GLY A 228 -24.87 -42.78 -51.40
C GLY A 228 -26.29 -42.87 -51.96
N MET A 229 -27.22 -42.08 -51.43
CA MET A 229 -28.60 -42.01 -51.93
C MET A 229 -28.67 -41.51 -53.39
N VAL A 230 -27.89 -40.50 -53.75
CA VAL A 230 -27.77 -40.01 -55.14
C VAL A 230 -27.24 -41.12 -56.04
N SER A 231 -26.16 -41.80 -55.64
CA SER A 231 -25.58 -42.91 -56.42
C SER A 231 -26.57 -44.07 -56.64
N GLN A 232 -27.39 -44.39 -55.62
CA GLN A 232 -28.49 -45.35 -55.75
C GLN A 232 -29.56 -44.88 -56.74
N LYS A 233 -29.99 -43.61 -56.64
CA LYS A 233 -30.98 -43.03 -57.56
C LYS A 233 -30.48 -42.95 -59.00
N ASP A 234 -29.22 -42.60 -59.23
CA ASP A 234 -28.60 -42.60 -60.55
C ASP A 234 -28.56 -44.00 -61.16
N ASN A 235 -28.30 -45.04 -60.36
CA ASN A 235 -28.36 -46.43 -60.84
C ASN A 235 -29.78 -46.87 -61.15
N MET A 236 -30.77 -46.54 -60.30
CA MET A 236 -32.20 -46.77 -60.60
C MET A 236 -32.64 -46.04 -61.88
N ILE A 237 -32.16 -44.82 -62.12
CA ILE A 237 -32.46 -44.05 -63.35
C ILE A 237 -31.84 -44.73 -64.58
N LYS A 238 -30.61 -45.25 -64.49
CA LYS A 238 -30.00 -46.03 -65.58
C LYS A 238 -30.78 -47.30 -65.88
N GLU A 239 -31.17 -48.06 -64.86
CA GLU A 239 -32.00 -49.27 -65.01
C GLU A 239 -33.36 -48.96 -65.65
N LEU A 240 -34.03 -47.90 -65.18
CA LEU A 240 -35.29 -47.44 -65.77
C LEU A 240 -35.13 -46.96 -67.21
N ASN A 241 -34.04 -46.25 -67.55
CA ASN A 241 -33.76 -45.82 -68.92
C ASN A 241 -33.54 -47.02 -69.84
N ILE A 242 -32.76 -48.03 -69.43
CA ILE A 242 -32.59 -49.28 -70.18
C ILE A 242 -33.95 -49.96 -70.39
N LYS A 243 -34.79 -50.05 -69.34
CA LYS A 243 -36.13 -50.64 -69.45
C LYS A 243 -37.06 -49.84 -70.38
N VAL A 244 -36.94 -48.52 -70.43
CA VAL A 244 -37.65 -47.64 -71.37
C VAL A 244 -37.16 -47.83 -72.80
N GLU A 245 -35.85 -47.98 -73.03
CA GLU A 245 -35.28 -48.31 -74.34
C GLU A 245 -35.77 -49.67 -74.85
N GLU A 246 -35.76 -50.70 -73.99
CA GLU A 246 -36.31 -52.03 -74.28
C GLU A 246 -37.80 -51.96 -74.65
N LEU A 247 -38.63 -51.30 -73.83
CA LEU A 247 -40.07 -51.14 -74.08
C LEU A 247 -40.35 -50.31 -75.34
N THR A 248 -39.50 -49.32 -75.66
CA THR A 248 -39.61 -48.54 -76.90
C THR A 248 -39.29 -49.41 -78.12
N LYS A 249 -38.29 -50.29 -78.02
CA LYS A 249 -37.96 -51.26 -79.08
C LYS A 249 -39.09 -52.28 -79.28
N GLU A 250 -39.63 -52.84 -78.19
CA GLU A 250 -40.81 -53.72 -78.24
C GLU A 250 -42.02 -53.00 -78.87
N LEU A 251 -42.23 -51.72 -78.55
CA LEU A 251 -43.29 -50.91 -79.15
C LEU A 251 -43.12 -50.77 -80.67
N GLU A 252 -41.91 -50.48 -81.17
CA GLU A 252 -41.69 -50.34 -82.62
C GLU A 252 -41.71 -51.69 -83.35
N GLU A 253 -41.28 -52.78 -82.71
CA GLU A 253 -41.52 -54.15 -83.20
C GLU A 253 -43.03 -54.41 -83.34
N LYS A 254 -43.84 -54.05 -82.33
CA LYS A 254 -45.30 -54.17 -82.39
C LYS A 254 -45.97 -53.23 -83.38
N LYS A 255 -45.48 -52.00 -83.58
CA LYS A 255 -45.96 -51.13 -84.67
C LYS A 255 -45.63 -51.73 -86.04
N SER A 256 -44.45 -52.35 -86.20
CA SER A 256 -44.07 -53.05 -87.43
C SER A 256 -44.98 -54.25 -87.71
N GLU A 257 -45.27 -55.07 -86.68
CA GLU A 257 -46.28 -56.13 -86.78
C GLU A 257 -47.66 -55.57 -87.17
N ILE A 258 -48.14 -54.51 -86.50
CA ILE A 258 -49.42 -53.87 -86.82
C ILE A 258 -49.43 -53.33 -88.26
N ALA A 259 -48.33 -52.75 -88.75
CA ALA A 259 -48.22 -52.30 -90.14
C ALA A 259 -48.28 -53.48 -91.14
N GLN A 260 -47.65 -54.61 -90.82
CA GLN A 260 -47.76 -55.85 -91.62
C GLN A 260 -49.15 -56.49 -91.58
N TYR A 261 -49.83 -56.44 -90.43
CA TYR A 261 -51.21 -56.90 -90.33
C TYR A 261 -52.16 -55.95 -91.07
N SER A 262 -51.93 -54.64 -91.00
CA SER A 262 -52.67 -53.63 -91.75
C SER A 262 -52.52 -53.83 -93.26
N SER A 263 -51.30 -54.07 -93.78
CA SER A 263 -51.11 -54.35 -95.21
C SER A 263 -51.73 -55.69 -95.64
N LYS A 264 -51.76 -56.71 -94.76
CA LYS A 264 -52.51 -57.96 -95.01
C LYS A 264 -54.02 -57.75 -95.01
N VAL A 265 -54.56 -56.90 -94.13
CA VAL A 265 -55.98 -56.53 -94.15
C VAL A 265 -56.29 -55.78 -95.45
N GLN A 266 -55.44 -54.84 -95.86
CA GLN A 266 -55.58 -54.10 -97.11
C GLN A 266 -55.50 -55.00 -98.36
N ASP A 267 -54.64 -56.01 -98.36
CA ASP A 267 -54.60 -57.08 -99.39
C ASP A 267 -55.89 -57.91 -99.39
N MET A 268 -56.40 -58.30 -98.21
CA MET A 268 -57.67 -59.02 -98.08
C MET A 268 -58.87 -58.18 -98.55
N GLU A 269 -58.90 -56.88 -98.25
CA GLU A 269 -59.91 -55.93 -98.74
C GLU A 269 -59.84 -55.79 -100.27
N MET A 270 -58.64 -55.72 -100.85
CA MET A 270 -58.44 -55.70 -102.30
C MET A 270 -58.97 -56.98 -102.96
N ARG A 271 -58.71 -58.14 -102.33
CA ARG A 271 -59.22 -59.45 -102.78
C ARG A 271 -60.73 -59.64 -102.56
N LEU A 272 -61.34 -58.92 -101.62
CA LEU A 272 -62.79 -58.89 -101.45
C LEU A 272 -63.45 -58.02 -102.54
N ALA A 273 -62.84 -56.90 -102.92
CA ALA A 273 -63.30 -56.08 -104.04
C ALA A 273 -63.24 -56.83 -105.37
N ASP A 274 -62.15 -57.55 -105.64
CA ASP A 274 -61.91 -58.33 -106.86
C ASP A 274 -62.84 -59.58 -106.98
N ASN A 275 -63.50 -59.98 -105.88
CA ASN A 275 -64.41 -61.13 -105.83
C ASN A 275 -65.90 -60.71 -105.79
N SER A 276 -66.22 -59.46 -106.15
CA SER A 276 -67.59 -59.00 -106.35
C SER A 276 -68.19 -59.61 -107.63
N GLN A 277 -69.26 -60.39 -107.49
CA GLN A 277 -69.91 -61.09 -108.62
C GLN A 277 -70.71 -60.15 -109.55
N ASP A 278 -70.69 -58.83 -109.32
CA ASP A 278 -71.55 -57.85 -109.99
C ASP A 278 -71.40 -57.84 -111.52
N VAL A 279 -70.18 -58.01 -112.05
CA VAL A 279 -69.96 -58.09 -113.50
C VAL A 279 -70.63 -59.34 -114.10
N LYS A 280 -70.59 -60.47 -113.37
CA LYS A 280 -71.20 -61.74 -113.78
C LYS A 280 -72.73 -61.69 -113.74
N ILE A 281 -73.27 -60.96 -112.75
CA ILE A 281 -74.70 -60.75 -112.57
C ILE A 281 -75.25 -59.80 -113.66
N GLN A 282 -74.52 -58.75 -114.03
CA GLN A 282 -74.92 -57.84 -115.13
C GLN A 282 -74.99 -58.56 -116.50
N GLU A 283 -74.03 -59.43 -116.84
CA GLU A 283 -74.07 -60.21 -118.09
C GLU A 283 -75.26 -61.19 -118.15
N LEU A 284 -75.66 -61.77 -117.02
CA LEU A 284 -76.80 -62.70 -116.96
C LEU A 284 -78.13 -61.96 -117.05
N THR A 285 -78.27 -60.80 -116.40
CA THR A 285 -79.48 -59.96 -116.47
C THR A 285 -79.77 -59.50 -117.91
N ALA A 286 -78.75 -59.11 -118.67
CA ALA A 286 -78.91 -58.70 -120.07
C ALA A 286 -79.43 -59.84 -120.99
N LYS A 287 -79.03 -61.10 -120.71
CA LYS A 287 -79.48 -62.28 -121.48
C LYS A 287 -80.92 -62.70 -121.19
N VAL A 288 -81.45 -62.39 -120.01
CA VAL A 288 -82.86 -62.68 -119.69
C VAL A 288 -83.78 -61.73 -120.46
N ALA A 289 -83.48 -60.42 -120.47
CA ALA A 289 -84.27 -59.42 -121.18
C ALA A 289 -84.39 -59.69 -122.70
N GLU A 290 -83.31 -60.13 -123.35
CA GLU A 290 -83.31 -60.44 -124.80
C GLU A 290 -84.18 -61.67 -125.15
N LEU A 291 -84.41 -62.58 -124.18
CA LEU A 291 -85.26 -63.76 -124.36
C LEU A 291 -86.75 -63.43 -124.13
N GLU A 292 -87.05 -62.51 -123.21
CA GLU A 292 -88.42 -62.03 -122.94
C GLU A 292 -89.00 -61.25 -124.13
N GLU A 293 -88.20 -60.38 -124.78
CA GLU A 293 -88.60 -59.66 -126.00
C GLU A 293 -88.89 -60.62 -127.18
N LYS A 294 -88.11 -61.70 -127.29
CA LYS A 294 -88.34 -62.77 -128.28
C LYS A 294 -89.56 -63.63 -127.97
N LEU A 295 -90.01 -63.70 -126.71
CA LEU A 295 -91.27 -64.36 -126.34
C LEU A 295 -92.48 -63.51 -126.78
N SER A 296 -92.48 -62.23 -126.39
CA SER A 296 -93.57 -61.28 -126.68
C SER A 296 -93.86 -61.15 -128.19
N SER A 297 -92.80 -61.06 -129.01
CA SER A 297 -92.96 -61.00 -130.48
C SER A 297 -93.53 -62.27 -131.14
N LYS A 298 -93.60 -63.39 -130.41
CA LYS A 298 -94.28 -64.62 -130.85
C LYS A 298 -95.72 -64.71 -130.36
N GLU A 299 -96.05 -64.12 -129.22
CA GLU A 299 -97.42 -64.08 -128.69
C GLU A 299 -98.33 -63.21 -129.57
N ILE A 300 -97.85 -62.04 -130.00
CA ILE A 300 -98.56 -61.16 -130.96
C ILE A 300 -98.89 -61.89 -132.28
N LYS A 301 -98.04 -62.83 -132.71
CA LYS A 301 -98.27 -63.64 -133.90
C LYS A 301 -99.26 -64.79 -133.67
N MET A 302 -99.54 -65.20 -132.44
CA MET A 302 -100.61 -66.17 -132.15
C MET A 302 -101.99 -65.49 -132.24
N GLU A 303 -102.17 -64.31 -131.65
CA GLU A 303 -103.44 -63.58 -131.71
C GLU A 303 -103.89 -63.24 -133.15
N GLU A 304 -102.97 -62.87 -134.05
CA GLU A 304 -103.29 -62.63 -135.47
C GLU A 304 -103.76 -63.88 -136.24
N TYR A 305 -103.36 -65.09 -135.81
CA TYR A 305 -103.84 -66.34 -136.41
C TYR A 305 -105.17 -66.81 -135.81
N GLU A 306 -105.40 -66.58 -134.52
CA GLU A 306 -106.68 -66.91 -133.87
C GLU A 306 -107.82 -66.02 -134.38
N SER A 307 -107.57 -64.72 -134.59
CA SER A 307 -108.55 -63.79 -135.19
C SER A 307 -108.93 -64.13 -136.64
N LYS A 308 -108.13 -64.96 -137.34
CA LYS A 308 -108.43 -65.46 -138.69
C LYS A 308 -109.32 -66.70 -138.73
N ILE A 309 -109.63 -67.32 -137.59
CA ILE A 309 -110.35 -68.60 -137.50
C ILE A 309 -111.83 -68.42 -137.09
N ALA A 310 -112.22 -67.23 -136.62
CA ALA A 310 -113.53 -67.00 -136.01
C ALA A 310 -114.71 -66.62 -136.94
N GLU A 311 -114.47 -66.23 -138.21
CA GLU A 311 -115.51 -65.64 -139.08
C GLU A 311 -115.95 -66.48 -140.30
N LEU A 312 -115.53 -67.75 -140.43
CA LEU A 312 -116.01 -68.64 -141.51
C LEU A 312 -116.51 -70.01 -141.00
N GLU A 313 -117.85 -70.09 -140.95
CA GLU A 313 -118.73 -71.27 -141.06
C GLU A 313 -119.08 -72.16 -139.82
N PRO A 314 -120.24 -72.89 -139.86
CA PRO A 314 -121.06 -73.18 -138.68
C PRO A 314 -121.08 -74.70 -138.28
N PRO A 315 -122.14 -75.29 -137.65
CA PRO A 315 -122.00 -75.80 -136.29
C PRO A 315 -122.05 -77.33 -136.11
N VAL A 316 -121.10 -77.89 -135.33
CA VAL A 316 -121.23 -79.13 -134.47
C VAL A 316 -121.41 -80.47 -135.26
N PRO A 317 -121.11 -81.69 -134.75
CA PRO A 317 -120.45 -82.17 -133.50
C PRO A 317 -119.19 -83.07 -133.67
N GLU A 318 -118.55 -83.37 -132.51
CA GLU A 318 -117.89 -84.63 -132.06
C GLU A 318 -116.95 -85.48 -132.96
N VAL A 319 -115.80 -85.91 -132.39
CA VAL A 319 -115.48 -87.33 -132.03
C VAL A 319 -113.96 -87.50 -131.72
N HIS A 320 -113.65 -88.13 -130.55
CA HIS A 320 -112.44 -88.90 -130.11
C HIS A 320 -110.99 -88.53 -130.57
N ASP A 321 -109.91 -88.66 -129.80
CA ASP A 321 -109.62 -89.31 -128.49
C ASP A 321 -108.29 -88.72 -127.90
N TYR A 322 -107.65 -89.09 -126.77
CA TYR A 322 -107.76 -90.20 -125.79
C TYR A 322 -107.12 -89.79 -124.43
N ASN A 323 -107.48 -90.48 -123.34
CA ASN A 323 -106.72 -90.88 -122.12
C ASN A 323 -105.46 -90.10 -121.62
N LEU A 324 -105.20 -89.87 -120.31
CA LEU A 324 -105.80 -90.23 -118.99
C LEU A 324 -105.09 -89.32 -117.92
N ASP A 325 -105.41 -89.19 -116.61
CA ASP A 325 -106.34 -89.82 -115.65
C ASP A 325 -106.85 -88.75 -114.63
N SER A 326 -107.75 -89.11 -113.69
CA SER A 326 -108.52 -88.20 -112.82
C SER A 326 -108.22 -88.33 -111.31
N ARG A 327 -108.66 -87.35 -110.49
CA ARG A 327 -109.03 -87.62 -109.07
C ARG A 327 -110.06 -86.62 -108.51
N ILE A 328 -111.11 -87.16 -107.86
CA ILE A 328 -112.34 -86.44 -107.46
C ILE A 328 -112.26 -85.96 -105.99
N ILE A 329 -112.95 -84.85 -105.68
CA ILE A 329 -112.95 -84.16 -104.39
C ILE A 329 -114.37 -84.03 -103.83
N CYS A 330 -114.58 -84.22 -102.51
CA CYS A 330 -115.88 -84.10 -101.86
C CYS A 330 -116.35 -82.62 -101.75
N PRO A 331 -117.55 -82.27 -102.26
CA PRO A 331 -118.03 -80.88 -102.35
C PRO A 331 -118.43 -80.23 -101.02
N MET A 332 -118.43 -80.97 -99.89
CA MET A 332 -118.79 -80.44 -98.57
C MET A 332 -117.60 -80.21 -97.62
N CYS A 333 -116.41 -80.72 -97.93
CA CYS A 333 -115.25 -80.60 -97.01
C CYS A 333 -113.86 -80.69 -97.68
N ASN A 334 -113.81 -80.61 -99.02
CA ASN A 334 -112.61 -80.82 -99.85
C ASN A 334 -111.79 -82.08 -99.54
N SER A 335 -112.40 -83.11 -98.95
CA SER A 335 -111.74 -84.40 -98.73
C SER A 335 -111.73 -85.26 -99.99
N THR A 336 -110.64 -85.98 -100.19
CA THR A 336 -110.45 -86.95 -101.29
C THR A 336 -110.75 -88.40 -100.88
N GLU A 337 -111.34 -88.63 -99.69
CA GLU A 337 -111.74 -89.96 -99.22
C GLU A 337 -113.25 -90.21 -99.42
N ILE A 338 -113.60 -91.04 -100.40
CA ILE A 338 -114.98 -91.39 -100.80
C ILE A 338 -115.12 -92.93 -100.91
N VAL A 339 -116.29 -93.48 -100.55
CA VAL A 339 -116.61 -94.92 -100.52
C VAL A 339 -118.02 -95.17 -101.07
N ASP A 340 -118.20 -96.22 -101.86
CA ASP A 340 -119.50 -96.57 -102.47
C ASP A 340 -120.28 -97.62 -101.65
N PHE A 341 -121.63 -97.54 -101.64
CA PHE A 341 -122.52 -98.55 -101.04
C PHE A 341 -123.88 -98.67 -101.76
N GLU A 342 -124.66 -99.71 -101.44
CA GLU A 342 -125.95 -100.03 -102.08
C GLU A 342 -127.16 -99.49 -101.30
N ASP A 343 -128.07 -98.79 -101.99
CA ASP A 343 -129.27 -98.15 -101.44
C ASP A 343 -130.49 -99.10 -101.48
N LYS A 344 -130.68 -99.83 -100.38
CA LYS A 344 -131.79 -100.78 -100.20
C LYS A 344 -133.17 -100.13 -100.06
N THR A 345 -133.30 -98.80 -100.08
CA THR A 345 -134.61 -98.12 -100.06
C THR A 345 -135.24 -98.05 -101.44
N LYS A 346 -134.43 -98.15 -102.50
CA LYS A 346 -134.87 -97.93 -103.88
C LYS A 346 -134.55 -99.14 -104.74
N VAL A 347 -135.51 -100.07 -104.79
CA VAL A 347 -135.48 -101.17 -105.76
C VAL A 347 -135.51 -100.57 -107.16
N LEU A 348 -134.44 -100.76 -107.93
CA LEU A 348 -134.37 -100.38 -109.34
C LEU A 348 -135.20 -101.31 -110.22
N SER A 349 -135.22 -102.61 -109.92
CA SER A 349 -136.05 -103.59 -110.61
C SER A 349 -136.24 -104.84 -109.77
N TYR A 350 -137.39 -105.50 -109.91
CA TYR A 350 -137.56 -106.90 -109.51
C TYR A 350 -137.30 -107.78 -110.74
N VAL A 351 -136.35 -108.71 -110.63
CA VAL A 351 -136.05 -109.70 -111.68
C VAL A 351 -136.62 -111.04 -111.22
N GLY A 352 -137.92 -111.23 -111.48
CA GLY A 352 -138.73 -112.27 -110.83
C GLY A 352 -139.10 -111.87 -109.39
N HIS A 353 -139.00 -112.78 -108.43
CA HIS A 353 -139.30 -112.51 -107.01
C HIS A 353 -138.18 -111.77 -106.24
N VAL A 354 -137.12 -111.29 -106.91
CA VAL A 354 -135.91 -110.73 -106.24
C VAL A 354 -135.66 -109.26 -106.66
N PRO A 355 -135.49 -108.32 -105.70
CA PRO A 355 -135.17 -106.91 -105.97
C PRO A 355 -133.67 -106.64 -106.18
N LEU A 356 -133.36 -105.75 -107.14
CA LEU A 356 -132.05 -105.15 -107.42
C LEU A 356 -132.04 -103.67 -106.99
N TYR A 357 -130.92 -103.12 -106.50
CA TYR A 357 -130.85 -101.81 -105.84
C TYR A 357 -129.85 -100.83 -106.46
N ALA A 358 -130.07 -99.52 -106.26
CA ALA A 358 -129.17 -98.46 -106.73
C ALA A 358 -127.90 -98.35 -105.87
N LYS A 359 -126.87 -97.63 -106.35
CA LYS A 359 -125.63 -97.33 -105.60
C LYS A 359 -125.49 -95.84 -105.32
N LYS A 360 -124.84 -95.50 -104.19
CA LYS A 360 -124.52 -94.14 -103.73
C LYS A 360 -123.08 -94.07 -103.23
N LYS A 361 -122.50 -92.87 -103.24
CA LYS A 361 -121.16 -92.57 -102.74
C LYS A 361 -121.25 -91.79 -101.43
N ARG A 362 -120.35 -92.07 -100.48
CA ARG A 362 -120.28 -91.40 -99.18
C ARG A 362 -118.86 -90.92 -98.91
N CYS A 363 -118.68 -89.66 -98.55
CA CYS A 363 -117.38 -89.18 -98.08
C CYS A 363 -117.09 -89.71 -96.66
N LYS A 364 -115.89 -90.27 -96.43
CA LYS A 364 -115.48 -90.75 -95.10
C LYS A 364 -115.39 -89.62 -94.06
N LYS A 365 -115.01 -88.41 -94.48
CA LYS A 365 -114.66 -87.30 -93.59
C LYS A 365 -115.87 -86.54 -93.03
N CYS A 366 -116.93 -86.40 -93.80
CA CYS A 366 -118.15 -85.68 -93.39
C CYS A 366 -119.44 -86.54 -93.44
N GLY A 367 -119.36 -87.79 -93.88
CA GLY A 367 -120.52 -88.68 -94.02
C GLY A 367 -121.50 -88.28 -95.13
N TYR A 368 -121.24 -87.19 -95.86
CA TYR A 368 -122.14 -86.69 -96.89
C TYR A 368 -122.29 -87.70 -98.04
N GLU A 369 -123.54 -88.01 -98.37
CA GLU A 369 -123.91 -88.94 -99.43
C GLU A 369 -124.30 -88.18 -100.69
N PHE A 370 -123.68 -88.56 -101.81
CA PHE A 370 -123.99 -88.06 -103.15
C PHE A 370 -123.91 -89.21 -104.15
N SER A 371 -124.42 -89.01 -105.36
CA SER A 371 -124.45 -90.04 -106.42
C SER A 371 -123.18 -89.98 -107.27
#